data_AF-E2CIX3-F1
#
_entry.id   AF-E2CIX3-F1
#
_cell.length_a   1.000
_cell.length_b   1.000
_cell.length_c   1.000
_cell.angle_alpha   90.00
_cell.angle_beta   90.00
_cell.angle_gamma   90.00
#
_symmetry.space_group_name_H-M   'P 1'
#
loop_
_entity.id
_entity.type
_entity.pdbx_description
1 polymer ?
#
loop_
_entity_poly.entity_id
_entity_poly.type
_entity_poly.pdbx_seq_one_letter_code
_entity_poly.pdbx_strand_id
1 'polypeptide(L)'
;MILAMRAASFEFLTTLAVLYHRHGCWDRSLLYAITAAKLNLWSPRLVLVMASSFLKLDEPEQAIAVLSRFETGEDSTEFKPNLAEQICAFALLRRAHLRTKDLTNALRYTKKINELNE
;
A
#
# COMPACT_ATOMS: atom_id res chain seq x y z
N MET A 1 0.71 28.75 2.07
CA MET A 1 -0.66 28.44 2.51
C MET A 1 -1.25 27.21 1.82
N ILE A 2 -1.26 27.15 0.48
CA ILE A 2 -1.86 26.02 -0.28
C ILE A 2 -1.18 24.67 0.00
N LEU A 3 0.17 24.62 0.07
CA LEU A 3 0.92 23.39 0.35
C LEU A 3 0.62 22.81 1.76
N ALA A 4 0.55 23.68 2.79
CA ALA A 4 0.23 23.26 4.15
C ALA A 4 -1.20 22.70 4.26
N MET A 5 -2.17 23.32 3.57
CA MET A 5 -3.55 22.84 3.54
C MET A 5 -3.67 21.49 2.81
N ARG A 6 -2.89 21.29 1.74
CA ARG A 6 -2.80 20.03 1.01
C ARG A 6 -2.21 18.91 1.86
N ALA A 7 -1.12 19.18 2.59
CA ALA A 7 -0.52 18.22 3.51
C ALA A 7 -1.47 17.85 4.67
N ALA A 8 -2.15 18.84 5.27
CA ALA A 8 -3.16 18.58 6.31
C ALA A 8 -4.33 17.72 5.79
N SER A 9 -4.79 18.00 4.57
CA SER A 9 -5.86 17.22 3.92
C SER A 9 -5.42 15.78 3.64
N PHE A 10 -4.16 15.58 3.22
CA PHE A 10 -3.59 14.25 2.98
C PHE A 10 -3.51 13.41 4.26
N GLU A 11 -3.00 13.98 5.35
CA GLU A 11 -2.91 13.29 6.65
C GLU A 11 -4.30 12.92 7.19
N PHE A 12 -5.27 13.83 7.05
CA PHE A 12 -6.65 13.59 7.47
C PHE A 12 -7.30 12.44 6.67
N LEU A 13 -7.19 12.47 5.35
CA LEU A 13 -7.74 11.43 4.47
C LEU A 13 -7.05 10.07 4.69
N THR A 14 -5.73 10.06 4.87
CA THR A 14 -4.98 8.84 5.19
C THR A 14 -5.41 8.25 6.53
N THR A 15 -5.66 9.09 7.53
CA THR A 15 -6.18 8.67 8.84
C THR A 15 -7.58 8.07 8.73
N LEU A 16 -8.48 8.71 7.97
CA LEU A 16 -9.80 8.15 7.70
C LEU A 16 -9.71 6.79 6.99
N ALA A 17 -8.85 6.66 5.99
CA ALA A 17 -8.64 5.40 5.30
C ALA A 17 -8.22 4.27 6.26
N VAL A 18 -7.28 4.55 7.17
CA VAL A 18 -6.85 3.59 8.20
C VAL A 18 -8.00 3.23 9.14
N LEU A 19 -8.75 4.22 9.64
CA LEU A 19 -9.87 3.98 10.57
C LEU A 19 -10.93 3.09 9.93
N TYR A 20 -11.39 3.40 8.72
CA TYR A 20 -12.37 2.57 8.01
C TYR A 20 -11.82 1.19 7.70
N HIS A 21 -10.52 1.05 7.40
CA HIS A 21 -9.89 -0.25 7.20
C HIS A 21 -10.00 -1.13 8.44
N ARG A 22 -9.68 -0.56 9.62
CA ARG A 22 -9.72 -1.28 10.91
C ARG A 22 -11.13 -1.72 11.29
N HIS A 23 -12.15 -0.97 10.88
CA HIS A 23 -13.56 -1.31 11.09
C HIS A 23 -14.15 -2.26 10.03
N GLY A 24 -13.35 -2.73 9.07
CA GLY A 24 -13.82 -3.65 8.03
C GLY A 24 -14.60 -2.99 6.90
N CYS A 25 -14.69 -1.66 6.86
CA CYS A 25 -15.33 -0.91 5.79
C CYS A 25 -14.33 -0.68 4.64
N TRP A 26 -13.94 -1.75 3.94
CA TRP A 26 -12.84 -1.72 2.97
C TRP A 26 -13.11 -0.80 1.76
N ASP A 27 -14.35 -0.74 1.27
CA ASP A 27 -14.72 0.19 0.17
C ASP A 27 -14.52 1.65 0.56
N ARG A 28 -14.94 2.02 1.78
CA ARG A 28 -14.76 3.38 2.32
C ARG A 28 -13.30 3.67 2.56
N SER A 29 -12.56 2.70 3.11
CA SER A 29 -11.12 2.81 3.29
C SER A 29 -10.43 3.13 1.97
N LEU A 30 -10.76 2.38 0.92
CA LEU A 30 -10.20 2.56 -0.41
C LEU A 30 -10.58 3.92 -1.02
N LEU A 31 -11.84 4.35 -0.88
CA LEU A 31 -12.30 5.65 -1.34
C LEU A 31 -11.46 6.80 -0.75
N TYR A 32 -11.27 6.81 0.58
CA TYR A 32 -10.47 7.85 1.22
C TYR A 32 -8.99 7.75 0.82
N ALA A 33 -8.47 6.53 0.67
CA ALA A 33 -7.09 6.33 0.28
C ALA A 33 -6.80 6.81 -1.15
N ILE A 34 -7.67 6.49 -2.11
CA ILE A 34 -7.58 7.00 -3.49
C ILE A 34 -7.73 8.53 -3.51
N THR A 35 -8.62 9.09 -2.67
CA THR A 35 -8.78 10.54 -2.56
C THR A 35 -7.52 11.22 -2.02
N ALA A 36 -6.85 10.62 -1.04
CA ALA A 36 -5.54 11.09 -0.56
C ALA A 36 -4.48 11.03 -1.66
N ALA A 37 -4.41 9.92 -2.41
CA ALA A 37 -3.49 9.75 -3.53
C ALA A 37 -3.70 10.77 -4.65
N LYS A 38 -4.94 11.19 -4.93
CA LYS A 38 -5.26 12.25 -5.91
C LYS A 38 -4.68 13.62 -5.53
N LEU A 39 -4.27 13.81 -4.27
CA LEU A 39 -3.50 14.99 -3.86
C LEU A 39 -2.03 14.88 -4.29
N ASN A 40 -1.64 13.95 -5.18
CA ASN A 40 -0.26 13.68 -5.62
C ASN A 40 0.73 13.65 -4.44
N LEU A 41 0.29 13.05 -3.33
CA LEU A 41 1.07 12.77 -2.14
C LEU A 41 0.95 11.27 -1.89
N TRP A 42 2.06 10.65 -1.55
CA TRP A 42 2.15 9.20 -1.37
C TRP A 42 2.93 8.91 -0.10
N SER A 43 2.44 7.96 0.69
CA SER A 43 3.15 7.45 1.85
C SER A 43 3.11 5.92 1.85
N PRO A 44 4.13 5.23 2.39
CA PRO A 44 4.13 3.79 2.54
C PRO A 44 2.86 3.28 3.23
N ARG A 45 2.43 3.96 4.30
CA ARG A 45 1.18 3.66 5.01
C ARG A 45 -0.05 3.70 4.10
N LEU A 46 -0.19 4.74 3.29
CA LEU A 46 -1.32 4.89 2.37
C LEU A 46 -1.36 3.74 1.37
N VAL A 47 -0.21 3.43 0.76
CA VAL A 47 -0.09 2.35 -0.24
C VAL A 47 -0.41 0.98 0.39
N LEU A 48 0.09 0.72 1.61
CA LEU A 48 -0.22 -0.52 2.33
C LEU A 48 -1.73 -0.65 2.65
N VAL A 49 -2.40 0.43 3.04
CA VAL A 49 -3.84 0.44 3.30
C VAL A 49 -4.65 0.25 2.01
N MET A 50 -4.24 0.87 0.92
CA MET A 50 -4.88 0.66 -0.39
C MET A 50 -4.77 -0.80 -0.81
N ALA A 51 -3.56 -1.35 -0.81
CA ALA A 51 -3.30 -2.70 -1.25
C ALA A 51 -3.98 -3.76 -0.38
N SER A 52 -3.96 -3.57 0.94
CA SER A 52 -4.67 -4.48 1.85
C SER A 52 -6.20 -4.39 1.66
N SER A 53 -6.75 -3.21 1.37
CA SER A 53 -8.17 -3.03 1.08
C SER A 53 -8.57 -3.71 -0.24
N PHE A 54 -7.78 -3.55 -1.31
CA PHE A 54 -7.97 -4.27 -2.57
C PHE A 54 -7.99 -5.79 -2.35
N LEU A 55 -7.04 -6.33 -1.58
CA LEU A 55 -7.04 -7.77 -1.26
C LEU A 55 -8.25 -8.20 -0.42
N LYS A 56 -8.83 -7.33 0.40
CA LYS A 56 -10.06 -7.63 1.14
C LYS A 56 -11.30 -7.64 0.25
N LEU A 57 -11.29 -6.84 -0.81
CA LEU A 57 -12.32 -6.77 -1.85
C LEU A 57 -12.14 -7.80 -2.98
N ASP A 58 -11.14 -8.69 -2.85
CA ASP A 58 -10.79 -9.70 -3.86
C ASP A 58 -10.36 -9.12 -5.21
N GLU A 59 -9.63 -8.00 -5.15
CA GLU A 59 -9.01 -7.33 -6.29
C GLU A 59 -7.46 -7.46 -6.23
N PRO A 60 -6.90 -8.67 -6.42
CA PRO A 60 -5.46 -8.89 -6.23
C PRO A 60 -4.59 -8.21 -7.29
N GLU A 61 -5.07 -8.02 -8.51
CA GLU A 61 -4.32 -7.34 -9.59
C GLU A 61 -4.09 -5.85 -9.26
N GLN A 62 -5.10 -5.19 -8.72
CA GLN A 62 -5.05 -3.79 -8.27
C GLN A 62 -4.10 -3.65 -7.08
N ALA A 63 -4.11 -4.62 -6.16
CA ALA A 63 -3.16 -4.66 -5.06
C ALA A 63 -1.71 -4.76 -5.56
N ILE A 64 -1.43 -5.62 -6.56
CA ILE A 64 -0.11 -5.74 -7.19
C ILE A 64 0.30 -4.41 -7.85
N ALA A 65 -0.60 -3.81 -8.62
CA ALA A 65 -0.35 -2.56 -9.33
C ALA A 65 -0.01 -1.39 -8.39
N VAL A 66 -0.63 -1.35 -7.21
CA VAL A 66 -0.33 -0.32 -6.20
C VAL A 66 0.96 -0.62 -5.44
N LEU A 67 1.24 -1.89 -5.15
CA LEU A 67 2.45 -2.30 -4.43
C LEU A 67 3.71 -2.28 -5.29
N SER A 68 3.62 -2.32 -6.62
CA SER A 68 4.79 -2.20 -7.51
C SER A 68 5.55 -0.88 -7.32
N ARG A 69 4.89 0.16 -6.80
CA ARG A 69 5.51 1.43 -6.37
C ARG A 69 6.55 1.26 -5.26
N PHE A 70 6.48 0.20 -4.46
CA PHE A 70 7.54 -0.13 -3.49
C PHE A 70 8.79 -0.71 -4.15
N GLU A 71 8.67 -1.30 -5.35
CA GLU A 71 9.81 -1.89 -6.05
C GLU A 71 10.59 -0.88 -6.88
N THR A 72 9.89 0.06 -7.52
CA THR A 72 10.54 1.00 -8.45
C THR A 72 11.29 2.11 -7.74
N GLY A 73 10.88 2.52 -6.52
CA GLY A 73 11.55 3.59 -5.79
C GLY A 73 11.58 4.94 -6.51
N GLU A 74 10.82 5.07 -7.61
CA GLU A 74 10.97 6.14 -8.60
C GLU A 74 10.20 7.43 -8.27
N ASP A 75 9.27 7.41 -7.31
CA ASP A 75 8.24 8.46 -7.24
C ASP A 75 8.38 9.53 -6.14
N SER A 76 9.38 9.53 -5.25
CA SER A 76 9.80 10.76 -4.51
C SER A 76 10.91 10.51 -3.49
N THR A 77 11.74 11.51 -3.28
CA THR A 77 12.73 11.60 -2.18
C THR A 77 12.12 11.52 -0.78
N GLU A 78 10.79 11.65 -0.64
CA GLU A 78 10.03 11.51 0.61
C GLU A 78 9.47 10.09 0.84
N PHE A 79 9.55 9.21 -0.16
CA PHE A 79 8.98 7.85 -0.12
C PHE A 79 10.05 6.81 0.27
N LYS A 80 10.50 6.84 1.53
CA LYS A 80 11.41 5.80 2.07
C LYS A 80 10.66 4.91 3.06
N PRO A 81 10.15 3.74 2.62
CA PRO A 81 9.52 2.80 3.53
C PRO A 81 10.54 2.27 4.53
N ASN A 82 10.17 2.22 5.81
CA ASN A 82 11.00 1.57 6.81
C ASN A 82 11.00 0.03 6.63
N LEU A 83 11.86 -0.67 7.36
CA LEU A 83 11.99 -2.13 7.25
C LEU A 83 10.66 -2.87 7.44
N ALA A 84 9.86 -2.47 8.45
CA ALA A 84 8.57 -3.10 8.72
C ALA A 84 7.57 -2.89 7.56
N GLU A 85 7.54 -1.67 7.00
CA GLU A 85 6.68 -1.34 5.85
C GLU A 85 7.09 -2.12 4.60
N GLN A 86 8.39 -2.31 4.36
CA GLN A 86 8.91 -3.13 3.26
C GLN A 86 8.51 -4.60 3.43
N ILE A 87 8.71 -5.17 4.63
CA ILE A 87 8.29 -6.55 4.93
C ILE A 87 6.78 -6.71 4.72
N CYS A 88 5.97 -5.75 5.22
CA CYS A 88 4.53 -5.76 5.01
C CYS A 88 4.17 -5.69 3.52
N ALA A 89 4.82 -4.83 2.73
CA ALA A 89 4.57 -4.71 1.30
C ALA A 89 4.87 -6.03 0.58
N PHE A 90 6.01 -6.68 0.87
CA PHE A 90 6.36 -7.97 0.27
C PHE A 90 5.42 -9.09 0.71
N ALA A 91 4.95 -9.09 1.96
CA ALA A 91 3.96 -10.05 2.42
C ALA A 91 2.61 -9.89 1.69
N LEU A 92 2.19 -8.64 1.41
CA LEU A 92 0.99 -8.37 0.63
C LEU A 92 1.16 -8.74 -0.85
N LEU A 93 2.31 -8.45 -1.45
CA LEU A 93 2.64 -8.86 -2.83
C LEU A 93 2.62 -10.38 -2.96
N ARG A 94 3.29 -11.09 -2.06
CA ARG A 94 3.23 -12.57 -1.99
C ARG A 94 1.78 -13.06 -1.93
N ARG A 95 0.95 -12.48 -1.06
CA ARG A 95 -0.46 -12.87 -0.93
C ARG A 95 -1.27 -12.59 -2.21
N ALA A 96 -1.02 -11.46 -2.87
CA ALA A 96 -1.69 -11.10 -4.11
C ALA A 96 -1.33 -12.07 -5.23
N HIS A 97 -0.04 -12.38 -5.40
CA HIS A 97 0.43 -13.36 -6.39
C HIS A 97 -0.07 -14.78 -6.13
N LEU A 98 -0.22 -15.19 -4.87
CA LEU A 98 -0.87 -16.47 -4.54
C LEU A 98 -2.33 -16.51 -4.97
N ARG A 99 -3.07 -15.39 -4.87
CA ARG A 99 -4.46 -15.32 -5.34
C ARG A 99 -4.58 -15.34 -6.85
N THR A 100 -3.65 -14.70 -7.57
CA THR A 100 -3.59 -14.74 -9.04
C THR A 100 -2.94 -16.02 -9.59
N LYS A 101 -2.53 -16.96 -8.72
CA LYS A 101 -1.85 -18.22 -9.05
C LYS A 101 -0.48 -18.05 -9.72
N ASP A 102 0.15 -16.89 -9.55
CA ASP A 102 1.51 -16.61 -9.99
C ASP A 102 2.51 -17.08 -8.92
N LEU A 103 2.82 -18.38 -8.95
CA LEU A 103 3.69 -19.01 -7.96
C LEU A 103 5.14 -18.52 -8.04
N THR A 104 5.62 -18.14 -9.23
CA THR A 104 6.99 -17.67 -9.45
C THR A 104 7.22 -16.38 -8.67
N ASN A 105 6.33 -15.40 -8.81
CA ASN A 105 6.44 -14.15 -8.06
C ASN A 105 6.13 -14.33 -6.57
N ALA A 106 5.20 -15.21 -6.21
CA ALA A 106 4.95 -15.53 -4.80
C ALA A 106 6.21 -16.08 -4.08
N LEU A 107 6.97 -16.96 -4.74
CA LEU A 107 8.24 -17.48 -4.23
C LEU A 107 9.32 -16.40 -4.16
N ARG A 108 9.41 -15.53 -5.17
CA ARG A 108 10.32 -14.38 -5.19
C ARG A 108 10.14 -13.50 -3.94
N TYR A 109 8.90 -13.12 -3.61
CA TYR A 109 8.64 -12.30 -2.43
C TYR A 109 8.83 -13.04 -1.11
N THR A 110 8.66 -14.36 -1.10
CA THR A 110 9.00 -15.18 0.08
C THR A 110 10.49 -15.08 0.41
N LYS A 111 11.36 -15.18 -0.62
CA LYS A 111 12.81 -15.03 -0.44
C LYS A 111 13.19 -13.63 0.08
N LYS A 112 12.65 -12.58 -0.55
CA LYS A 112 12.87 -11.19 -0.12
C LYS A 112 12.51 -10.94 1.35
N ILE A 113 11.41 -11.53 1.84
CA ILE A 113 11.02 -11.40 3.25
C ILE A 113 12.04 -12.08 4.17
N ASN A 114 12.54 -13.25 3.80
CA ASN A 114 13.53 -13.96 4.61
C ASN A 114 14.87 -13.20 4.65
N GLU A 115 15.32 -12.67 3.51
CA GLU A 115 16.54 -11.85 3.40
C GLU A 115 16.49 -10.58 4.28
N LEU A 116 15.30 -10.05 4.55
CA LEU A 116 15.11 -8.88 5.42
C LEU A 116 15.00 -9.21 6.91
N ASN A 117 14.84 -10.48 7.27
CA ASN A 117 14.71 -10.94 8.67
C ASN A 117 16.02 -11.54 9.23
N GLU A 118 17.02 -11.77 8.37
CA GLU A 118 18.37 -12.22 8.73
C GLU A 118 19.29 -11.03 9.06
#